data_AF-A0A176VKY5-F1
#
_entry.id   AF-A0A176VKY5-F1
#
_cell.length_a   1.000
_cell.length_b   1.000
_cell.length_c   1.000
_cell.angle_alpha   90.00
_cell.angle_beta   90.00
_cell.angle_gamma   90.00
#
_symmetry.space_group_name_H-M   'P 1'
#
loop_
_entity.id
_entity.type
_entity.pdbx_description
1 polymer ?
#
loop_
_entity_poly.entity_id
_entity_poly.type
_entity_poly.pdbx_seq_one_letter_code
_entity_poly.pdbx_strand_id
1 'polypeptide(L)'
;MANIGNGAAYRHPRAVGPATVLAIGKATPPTAFPQSEYPDFFFDITNSSHKTELKAKFARICKNSGINKRYFHCTEDILRANPSMCTYLEPSLDVRQDIAIREATRDVLYNYGNMSGASVLFVLDHMRRRSAEKKSTTTGEGCDWGLVVGFGPGLTIEVSVLKAIATGH
;
A
#
# COMPACT_ATOMS: atom_id res chain seq x y z
N MET A 1 17.59 -26.14 44.06
CA MET A 1 17.32 -24.73 43.73
C MET A 1 18.53 -24.20 42.98
N ALA A 2 18.43 -24.06 41.65
CA ALA A 2 19.50 -23.51 40.82
C ALA A 2 19.18 -22.04 40.49
N ASN A 3 20.15 -21.18 40.74
CA ASN A 3 20.07 -19.72 40.69
C ASN A 3 20.06 -19.28 39.22
N ILE A 4 18.95 -18.70 38.74
CA ILE A 4 18.85 -18.17 37.37
C ILE A 4 19.53 -16.80 37.38
N GLY A 5 20.78 -16.78 36.94
CA GLY A 5 21.56 -15.56 36.76
C GLY A 5 20.87 -14.61 35.78
N ASN A 6 20.73 -13.37 36.23
CA ASN A 6 20.10 -12.25 35.54
C ASN A 6 20.77 -12.01 34.18
N GLY A 7 20.11 -12.42 33.09
CA GLY A 7 20.60 -12.24 31.72
C GLY A 7 20.60 -10.75 31.37
N ALA A 8 21.79 -10.15 31.25
CA ALA A 8 21.93 -8.78 30.78
C ALA A 8 21.31 -8.66 29.38
N ALA A 9 20.28 -7.82 29.26
CA ALA A 9 19.65 -7.53 27.98
C ALA A 9 20.70 -7.00 26.99
N TYR A 10 20.81 -7.66 25.84
CA TYR A 10 21.69 -7.25 24.75
C TYR A 10 21.39 -5.80 24.34
N ARG A 11 22.37 -4.91 24.47
CA ARG A 11 22.26 -3.49 24.08
C ARG A 11 22.88 -3.30 22.69
N HIS A 12 22.05 -2.94 21.72
CA HIS A 12 22.53 -2.54 20.40
C HIS A 12 23.39 -1.26 20.51
N PRO A 13 24.58 -1.22 19.90
CA PRO A 13 25.38 -0.01 19.80
C PRO A 13 24.60 1.11 19.11
N ARG A 14 24.68 2.33 19.64
CA ARG A 14 24.07 3.50 18.99
C ARG A 14 24.87 3.89 17.75
N ALA A 15 24.17 4.27 16.68
CA ALA A 15 24.79 4.86 15.51
C ALA A 15 25.49 6.19 15.87
N VAL A 16 26.65 6.43 15.27
CA VAL A 16 27.45 7.64 15.49
C VAL A 16 27.36 8.52 14.24
N GLY A 17 26.91 9.76 14.41
CA GLY A 17 26.84 10.76 13.34
C GLY A 17 25.43 11.30 13.08
N PRO A 18 25.31 12.37 12.29
CA PRO A 18 24.02 12.95 11.92
C PRO A 18 23.26 12.03 10.95
N ALA A 19 21.93 11.98 11.09
CA ALA A 19 21.09 11.27 10.12
C ALA A 19 21.21 11.93 8.74
N THR A 20 21.41 11.11 7.70
CA THR A 20 21.61 11.58 6.32
C THR A 20 20.61 10.88 5.40
N VAL A 21 20.05 11.60 4.42
CA VAL A 21 19.21 10.99 3.38
C VAL A 21 20.10 10.19 2.43
N LEU A 22 19.95 8.86 2.42
CA LEU A 22 20.76 7.96 1.60
C LEU A 22 20.16 7.72 0.20
N ALA A 23 18.83 7.74 0.07
CA ALA A 23 18.14 7.59 -1.19
C ALA A 23 16.72 8.18 -1.15
N ILE A 24 16.20 8.56 -2.32
CA ILE A 24 14.80 8.97 -2.53
C ILE A 24 14.25 8.17 -3.72
N GLY A 25 13.12 7.51 -3.53
CA GLY A 25 12.39 6.79 -4.57
C GLY A 25 10.94 7.25 -4.66
N LYS A 26 10.34 7.11 -5.85
CA LYS A 26 8.92 7.40 -6.08
C LYS A 26 8.25 6.16 -6.68
N ALA A 27 7.16 5.73 -6.06
CA ALA A 27 6.24 4.75 -6.62
C ALA A 27 4.84 5.37 -6.70
N THR A 28 4.18 5.25 -7.85
CA THR A 28 2.81 5.72 -8.04
C THR A 28 2.01 4.65 -8.77
N PRO A 29 0.72 4.48 -8.48
CA PRO A 29 -0.18 3.67 -9.32
C PRO A 29 -0.07 4.05 -10.80
N PRO A 30 -0.29 3.12 -11.74
CA PRO A 30 -0.19 3.40 -13.17
C PRO A 30 -1.25 4.40 -13.64
N THR A 31 -2.42 4.40 -13.01
CA THR A 31 -3.55 5.25 -13.39
C THR A 31 -3.39 6.67 -12.84
N ALA A 32 -3.32 7.64 -13.74
CA ALA A 32 -3.29 9.06 -13.43
C ALA A 32 -4.63 9.72 -13.78
N PHE A 33 -5.19 10.47 -12.84
CA PHE A 33 -6.44 11.23 -12.98
C PHE A 33 -6.14 12.72 -13.03
N PRO A 34 -6.55 13.43 -14.09
CA PRO A 34 -6.50 14.89 -14.15
C PRO A 34 -7.36 15.52 -13.05
N GLN A 35 -6.81 16.52 -12.35
CA GLN A 35 -7.55 17.23 -11.30
C GLN A 35 -8.79 17.94 -11.84
N SER A 36 -8.75 18.34 -13.12
CA SER A 36 -9.85 18.99 -13.84
C SER A 36 -11.08 18.09 -13.99
N GLU A 37 -10.89 16.77 -14.15
CA GLU A 37 -11.97 15.79 -14.38
C GLU A 37 -12.46 15.16 -13.08
N TYR A 38 -11.67 15.26 -12.01
CA TYR A 38 -11.97 14.66 -10.72
C TYR A 38 -13.35 15.04 -10.11
N PRO A 39 -13.84 16.29 -10.23
CA PRO A 39 -15.18 16.64 -9.75
C PRO A 39 -16.30 15.87 -10.45
N ASP A 40 -16.20 15.66 -11.76
CA ASP A 40 -17.23 14.95 -12.50
C ASP A 40 -17.20 13.46 -12.16
N PHE A 41 -16.01 12.86 -12.21
CA PHE A 41 -15.78 11.48 -11.80
C PHE A 41 -16.29 11.20 -10.37
N PHE A 42 -15.90 12.02 -9.39
CA PHE A 42 -16.25 11.79 -7.99
C PHE A 42 -17.77 11.83 -7.77
N PHE A 43 -18.45 12.80 -8.36
CA PHE A 43 -19.90 12.94 -8.19
C PHE A 43 -20.68 11.87 -8.97
N ASP A 44 -20.15 11.39 -10.10
CA ASP A 44 -20.74 10.26 -10.83
C ASP A 44 -20.62 8.96 -10.04
N ILE A 45 -19.40 8.58 -9.65
CA ILE A 45 -19.13 7.28 -9.02
C ILE A 45 -19.77 7.16 -7.62
N THR A 46 -19.99 8.28 -6.93
CA THR A 46 -20.67 8.34 -5.63
C THR A 46 -22.18 8.60 -5.74
N ASN A 47 -22.74 8.48 -6.95
CA ASN A 47 -24.16 8.72 -7.25
C ASN A 47 -24.70 10.04 -6.65
N SER A 48 -23.89 11.08 -6.69
CA SER A 48 -24.13 12.37 -6.04
C SER A 48 -24.28 13.52 -7.04
N SER A 49 -24.33 13.25 -8.35
CA SER A 49 -24.43 14.23 -9.44
C SER A 49 -25.59 15.23 -9.30
N HIS A 50 -26.66 14.86 -8.58
CA HIS A 50 -27.78 15.76 -8.28
C HIS A 50 -27.43 16.92 -7.33
N LYS A 51 -26.31 16.83 -6.60
CA LYS A 51 -25.85 17.87 -5.64
C LYS A 51 -25.04 18.95 -6.35
N THR A 52 -25.67 19.67 -7.26
CA THR A 52 -25.02 20.61 -8.20
C THR A 52 -24.24 21.74 -7.52
N GLU A 53 -24.78 22.35 -6.46
CA GLU A 53 -24.09 23.41 -5.70
C GLU A 53 -22.82 22.89 -5.01
N LEU A 54 -22.91 21.70 -4.40
CA LEU A 54 -21.77 21.05 -3.76
C LEU A 54 -20.71 20.69 -4.80
N LYS A 55 -21.12 20.19 -5.97
CA LYS A 55 -20.23 19.90 -7.10
C LYS A 55 -19.51 21.15 -7.59
N ALA A 56 -20.21 22.27 -7.73
CA ALA A 56 -19.60 23.54 -8.14
C ALA A 56 -18.57 24.04 -7.12
N LYS A 57 -18.89 23.95 -5.82
CA LYS A 57 -17.94 24.28 -4.74
C LYS A 57 -16.72 23.35 -4.77
N PHE A 58 -16.93 22.05 -4.98
CA PHE A 58 -15.88 21.05 -5.07
C PHE A 58 -14.96 21.26 -6.28
N ALA A 59 -15.52 21.62 -7.43
CA ALA A 59 -14.76 21.96 -8.64
C ALA A 59 -13.85 23.17 -8.41
N ARG A 60 -14.36 24.22 -7.73
CA ARG A 60 -13.55 25.38 -7.34
C ARG A 60 -12.40 25.00 -6.40
N ILE A 61 -12.65 24.11 -5.43
CA ILE A 61 -11.60 23.58 -4.54
C ILE A 61 -10.54 22.83 -5.36
N CYS A 62 -10.96 21.94 -6.26
CA CYS A 62 -10.05 21.19 -7.12
C CYS A 62 -9.17 22.12 -7.97
N LYS A 63 -9.78 23.15 -8.59
CA LYS A 63 -9.06 24.17 -9.38
C LYS A 63 -8.00 24.93 -8.57
N ASN A 64 -8.31 25.27 -7.31
CA ASN A 64 -7.44 26.09 -6.47
C ASN A 64 -6.49 25.26 -5.58
N SER A 65 -6.50 23.94 -5.70
CA SER A 65 -5.72 23.03 -4.84
C SER A 65 -4.22 22.98 -5.14
N GLY A 66 -3.77 23.53 -6.28
CA GLY A 66 -2.39 23.37 -6.76
C GLY A 66 -2.04 21.95 -7.24
N ILE A 67 -3.02 21.05 -7.33
CA ILE A 67 -2.85 19.69 -7.83
C ILE A 67 -3.18 19.66 -9.32
N ASN A 68 -2.26 19.18 -10.16
CA ASN A 68 -2.53 18.99 -11.59
C ASN A 68 -3.12 17.61 -11.90
N LYS A 69 -2.58 16.57 -11.24
CA LYS A 69 -3.02 15.18 -11.41
C LYS A 69 -2.83 14.40 -10.13
N ARG A 70 -3.62 13.35 -9.95
CA ARG A 70 -3.48 12.37 -8.87
C ARG A 70 -3.21 11.01 -9.46
N TYR A 71 -2.48 10.18 -8.73
CA TYR A 71 -2.37 8.77 -9.05
C TYR A 71 -3.28 8.00 -8.11
N PHE A 72 -4.15 7.15 -8.65
CA PHE A 72 -5.19 6.50 -7.88
C PHE A 72 -5.25 5.02 -8.24
N HIS A 73 -5.18 4.15 -7.24
CA HIS A 73 -5.27 2.71 -7.46
C HIS A 73 -6.73 2.27 -7.67
N CYS A 74 -7.69 2.87 -6.95
CA CYS A 74 -9.11 2.56 -7.07
C CYS A 74 -9.67 3.18 -8.36
N THR A 75 -9.49 2.50 -9.49
CA THR A 75 -10.04 2.91 -10.78
C THR A 75 -11.57 2.88 -10.77
N GLU A 76 -12.18 3.45 -11.80
CA GLU A 76 -13.63 3.39 -11.99
C GLU A 76 -14.16 1.95 -11.94
N ASP A 77 -13.50 1.02 -12.64
CA ASP A 77 -13.89 -0.41 -12.65
C ASP A 77 -13.90 -1.02 -11.24
N ILE A 78 -12.86 -0.74 -10.44
CA ILE A 78 -12.79 -1.22 -9.05
C ILE A 78 -13.92 -0.64 -8.21
N LEU A 79 -14.21 0.66 -8.36
CA LEU A 79 -15.26 1.32 -7.59
C LEU A 79 -16.66 0.88 -8.01
N ARG A 80 -16.90 0.64 -9.32
CA ARG A 80 -18.16 0.08 -9.82
C ARG A 80 -18.38 -1.36 -9.38
N ALA A 81 -17.32 -2.17 -9.28
CA ALA A 81 -17.38 -3.51 -8.72
C ALA A 81 -17.62 -3.54 -7.19
N ASN A 82 -17.35 -2.43 -6.48
CA ASN A 82 -17.37 -2.34 -5.02
C ASN A 82 -18.19 -1.12 -4.54
N PRO A 83 -19.52 -1.09 -4.76
CA PRO A 83 -20.35 0.10 -4.51
C PRO A 83 -20.39 0.55 -3.04
N SER A 84 -20.20 -0.37 -2.07
CA SER A 84 -20.12 -0.02 -0.64
C SER A 84 -18.96 0.93 -0.33
N MET A 85 -17.93 1.00 -1.17
CA MET A 85 -16.84 1.96 -1.03
C MET A 85 -17.22 3.40 -1.40
N CYS A 86 -18.27 3.57 -2.22
CA CYS A 86 -18.71 4.85 -2.78
C CYS A 86 -19.96 5.40 -2.07
N THR A 87 -20.64 4.57 -1.29
CA THR A 87 -21.83 4.96 -0.52
C THR A 87 -21.44 5.48 0.85
N TYR A 88 -22.09 6.56 1.26
CA TYR A 88 -21.83 7.19 2.56
C TYR A 88 -22.25 6.27 3.72
N LEU A 89 -21.33 6.04 4.66
CA LEU A 89 -21.49 5.22 5.88
C LEU A 89 -21.72 3.71 5.67
N GLU A 90 -21.60 3.21 4.44
CA GLU A 90 -21.63 1.77 4.17
C GLU A 90 -20.36 1.07 4.70
N PRO A 91 -20.50 -0.11 5.35
CA PRO A 91 -19.36 -0.92 5.75
C PRO A 91 -18.53 -1.33 4.53
N SER A 92 -17.27 -0.90 4.49
CA SER A 92 -16.37 -1.16 3.36
C SER A 92 -14.94 -1.54 3.81
N LEU A 93 -14.75 -1.87 5.09
CA LEU A 93 -13.42 -2.15 5.64
C LEU A 93 -12.78 -3.38 4.99
N ASP A 94 -13.50 -4.50 4.92
CA ASP A 94 -12.96 -5.76 4.40
C ASP A 94 -12.56 -5.62 2.93
N VAL A 95 -13.45 -5.04 2.11
CA VAL A 95 -13.18 -4.76 0.70
C VAL A 95 -11.98 -3.82 0.53
N ARG A 96 -11.86 -2.77 1.36
CA ARG A 96 -10.70 -1.88 1.32
C ARG A 96 -9.42 -2.59 1.72
N GLN A 97 -9.49 -3.53 2.66
CA GLN A 97 -8.34 -4.35 3.05
C GLN A 97 -7.93 -5.30 1.93
N ASP A 98 -8.87 -5.96 1.27
CA ASP A 98 -8.56 -6.85 0.15
C ASP A 98 -7.93 -6.08 -1.05
N ILE A 99 -8.32 -4.82 -1.24
CA ILE A 99 -7.72 -3.93 -2.26
C ILE A 99 -6.36 -3.36 -1.81
N ALA A 100 -6.21 -2.91 -0.56
CA ALA A 100 -5.04 -2.17 -0.10
C ALA A 100 -3.93 -3.05 0.48
N ILE A 101 -4.29 -4.18 1.07
CA ILE A 101 -3.36 -5.12 1.66
C ILE A 101 -3.03 -6.15 0.58
N ARG A 102 -1.74 -6.22 0.21
CA ARG A 102 -1.25 -7.39 -0.52
C ARG A 102 -1.52 -8.60 0.36
N GLU A 103 -2.49 -9.43 -0.05
CA GLU A 103 -2.95 -10.62 0.68
C GLU A 103 -1.78 -11.40 1.26
N ALA A 104 -0.64 -11.47 0.56
CA ALA A 104 0.59 -12.10 1.04
C ALA A 104 1.08 -11.64 2.43
N THR A 105 1.08 -10.34 2.75
CA THR A 105 1.52 -9.87 4.08
C THR A 105 0.53 -10.28 5.17
N ARG A 106 -0.77 -10.18 4.88
CA ARG A 106 -1.83 -10.58 5.81
C ARG A 106 -1.84 -12.10 6.01
N ASP A 107 -1.74 -12.86 4.93
CA ASP A 107 -1.78 -14.32 4.95
C ASP A 107 -0.58 -14.88 5.70
N VAL A 108 0.61 -14.30 5.51
CA VAL A 108 1.79 -14.69 6.28
C VAL A 108 1.61 -14.36 7.77
N LEU A 109 1.12 -13.17 8.09
CA LEU A 109 0.89 -12.80 9.49
C LEU A 109 -0.22 -13.64 10.15
N TYR A 110 -1.29 -13.96 9.41
CA TYR A 110 -2.41 -14.77 9.89
C TYR A 110 -1.99 -16.22 10.14
N ASN A 111 -1.27 -16.83 9.19
CA ASN A 111 -0.90 -18.25 9.26
C ASN A 111 0.35 -18.52 10.12
N TYR A 112 1.30 -17.58 10.18
CA TYR A 112 2.61 -17.78 10.81
C TYR A 112 2.92 -16.81 11.95
N GLY A 113 2.10 -15.77 12.15
CA GLY A 113 2.39 -14.72 13.12
C GLY A 113 3.58 -13.83 12.73
N ASN A 114 3.98 -12.96 13.66
CA ASN A 114 5.18 -12.14 13.49
C ASN A 114 6.43 -12.99 13.75
N MET A 115 7.15 -13.33 12.69
CA MET A 115 8.40 -14.11 12.73
C MET A 115 9.65 -13.22 12.74
N SER A 116 9.51 -11.96 13.18
CA SER A 116 10.55 -10.94 13.08
C SER A 116 11.01 -10.75 11.63
N GLY A 117 12.32 -10.58 11.38
CA GLY A 117 12.86 -10.36 10.03
C GLY A 117 12.51 -11.45 9.01
N ALA A 118 12.25 -12.69 9.45
CA ALA A 118 11.90 -13.80 8.56
C ALA A 118 10.53 -13.60 7.87
N SER A 119 9.63 -12.81 8.45
CA SER A 119 8.32 -12.53 7.84
C SER A 119 8.46 -11.94 6.44
N VAL A 120 9.48 -11.12 6.18
CA VAL A 120 9.73 -10.54 4.84
C VAL A 120 9.94 -11.63 3.79
N LEU A 121 10.75 -12.66 4.09
CA LEU A 121 11.05 -13.72 3.13
C LEU A 121 9.81 -14.57 2.82
N PHE A 122 8.99 -14.85 3.84
CA PHE A 122 7.74 -15.58 3.66
C PHE A 122 6.75 -14.76 2.83
N VAL A 123 6.65 -13.45 3.05
CA VAL A 123 5.80 -12.57 2.23
C VAL A 123 6.27 -12.57 0.77
N LEU A 124 7.57 -12.44 0.53
CA LEU A 124 8.10 -12.46 -0.83
C LEU A 124 7.88 -13.80 -1.54
N ASP A 125 8.06 -14.92 -0.86
CA ASP A 125 7.78 -16.23 -1.45
C ASP A 125 6.27 -16.43 -1.70
N HIS A 126 5.41 -15.99 -0.77
CA HIS A 126 3.96 -16.06 -0.93
C HIS A 126 3.49 -15.20 -2.11
N MET A 127 3.99 -13.96 -2.24
CA MET A 127 3.74 -13.09 -3.39
C MET A 127 4.17 -13.73 -4.71
N ARG A 128 5.37 -14.34 -4.75
CA ARG A 128 5.90 -15.00 -5.94
C ARG A 128 5.02 -16.18 -6.38
N ARG A 129 4.58 -17.03 -5.45
CA ARG A 129 3.72 -18.19 -5.73
C ARG A 129 2.35 -17.75 -6.27
N ARG A 130 1.72 -16.79 -5.61
CA ARG A 130 0.45 -16.21 -6.07
C ARG A 130 0.54 -15.56 -7.44
N SER A 131 1.65 -14.88 -7.73
CA SER A 131 1.88 -14.30 -9.05
C SER A 131 1.88 -15.37 -10.14
N ALA A 132 2.45 -16.55 -9.88
CA ALA A 132 2.42 -17.68 -10.79
C ALA A 132 1.01 -18.29 -10.93
N GLU A 133 0.29 -18.48 -9.83
CA GLU A 133 -1.10 -19.00 -9.83
C GLU A 133 -2.04 -18.09 -10.63
N LYS A 134 -1.90 -16.77 -10.46
CA LYS A 134 -2.70 -15.76 -11.15
C LYS A 134 -2.20 -15.46 -12.56
N LYS A 135 -1.15 -16.15 -13.04
CA LYS A 135 -0.47 -15.86 -14.32
C LYS A 135 -0.19 -14.36 -14.51
N SER A 136 0.24 -13.70 -13.44
CA SER A 136 0.65 -12.29 -13.50
C SER A 136 1.84 -12.12 -14.44
N THR A 137 2.11 -10.89 -14.87
CA THR A 137 3.23 -10.55 -15.79
C THR A 137 4.58 -10.43 -15.09
N THR A 138 4.60 -10.32 -13.75
CA THR A 138 5.82 -10.30 -12.94
C THR A 138 5.65 -11.09 -11.65
N THR A 139 6.76 -11.46 -10.99
CA THR A 139 6.80 -12.04 -9.64
C THR A 139 6.32 -11.09 -8.53
N GLY A 140 6.08 -9.82 -8.87
CA GLY A 140 5.61 -8.77 -7.97
C GLY A 140 4.12 -8.48 -8.11
N GLU A 141 3.31 -9.51 -8.41
CA GLU A 141 1.86 -9.40 -8.68
C GLU A 141 1.57 -8.43 -9.84
N GLY A 142 2.36 -8.49 -10.90
CA GLY A 142 2.23 -7.65 -12.10
C GLY A 142 2.84 -6.25 -11.99
N CYS A 143 3.44 -5.91 -10.85
CA CYS A 143 4.21 -4.67 -10.67
C CYS A 143 5.70 -4.90 -10.97
N ASP A 144 6.37 -3.95 -11.62
CA ASP A 144 7.81 -4.02 -11.91
C ASP A 144 8.70 -3.68 -10.70
N TRP A 145 8.19 -2.84 -9.80
CA TRP A 145 8.91 -2.33 -8.65
C TRP A 145 8.09 -2.50 -7.37
N GLY A 146 8.77 -2.76 -6.26
CA GLY A 146 8.18 -2.92 -4.94
C GLY A 146 9.05 -2.33 -3.85
N LEU A 147 8.44 -2.06 -2.70
CA LEU A 147 9.13 -1.62 -1.48
C LEU A 147 8.95 -2.69 -0.42
N VAL A 148 10.04 -3.05 0.25
CA VAL A 148 10.01 -3.80 1.50
C VAL A 148 10.38 -2.84 2.62
N VAL A 149 9.58 -2.84 3.68
CA VAL A 149 9.82 -2.04 4.88
C VAL A 149 9.83 -2.96 6.09
N GLY A 150 10.97 -3.01 6.79
CA GLY A 150 11.14 -3.71 8.05
C GLY A 150 11.18 -2.74 9.23
N PHE A 151 10.54 -3.10 10.33
CA PHE A 151 10.54 -2.32 11.58
C PHE A 151 11.23 -3.10 12.70
N GLY A 152 12.24 -2.50 13.33
CA GLY A 152 13.01 -3.07 14.44
C GLY A 152 12.95 -2.24 15.73
N PRO A 153 13.48 -2.76 16.86
CA PRO A 153 13.43 -2.10 18.17
C PRO A 153 14.04 -0.68 18.21
N GLY A 154 13.53 0.17 19.10
CA GLY A 154 13.89 1.59 19.25
C GLY A 154 13.03 2.48 18.36
N LEU A 155 13.45 2.62 17.10
CA LEU A 155 12.64 2.84 15.89
C LEU A 155 13.63 2.72 14.74
N THR A 156 13.94 1.49 14.34
CA THR A 156 14.80 1.25 13.18
C THR A 156 13.91 0.87 12.02
N ILE A 157 14.04 1.59 10.89
CA ILE A 157 13.30 1.31 9.67
C ILE A 157 14.32 0.88 8.61
N GLU A 158 14.20 -0.35 8.14
CA GLU A 158 14.95 -0.84 6.98
C GLU A 158 14.05 -0.77 5.75
N VAL A 159 14.55 -0.17 4.67
CA VAL A 159 13.81 -0.01 3.42
C VAL A 159 14.62 -0.55 2.26
N SER A 160 14.07 -1.53 1.54
CA SER A 160 14.68 -2.12 0.35
C SER A 160 13.77 -1.93 -0.85
N VAL A 161 14.33 -1.42 -1.95
CA VAL A 161 13.64 -1.36 -3.24
C VAL A 161 13.88 -2.68 -3.97
N LEU A 162 12.81 -3.30 -4.44
CA LEU A 162 12.85 -4.55 -5.19
C LEU A 162 12.43 -4.32 -6.63
N LYS A 163 13.13 -4.97 -7.56
CA LYS A 163 12.72 -5.10 -8.96
C LYS A 163 12.14 -6.50 -9.16
N ALA A 164 10.91 -6.58 -9.64
CA ALA A 164 10.27 -7.85 -9.95
C ALA A 164 10.86 -8.47 -11.22
N ILE A 165 10.78 -9.79 -11.33
CA ILE A 165 11.20 -10.53 -12.52
C ILE A 165 9.97 -10.78 -13.39
N ALA A 166 10.09 -10.58 -14.70
CA ALA A 166 9.02 -10.90 -15.65
C ALA A 166 8.73 -12.41 -15.62
N THR A 167 7.47 -12.77 -15.53
CA THR A 167 7.00 -14.16 -15.60
C THR A 167 6.62 -14.44 -17.06
N GLY A 168 7.23 -15.47 -17.66
CA GLY A 168 7.09 -15.78 -19.09
C GLY A 168 5.77 -16.47 -19.47
N HIS A 169 4.66 -16.01 -18.91
CA HIS A 169 3.32 -16.53 -19.17
C HIS A 169 2.64 -15.85 -20.36
#